data_AF-A0A1C6IU48-F1
#
_entry.id   AF-A0A1C6IU48-F1
#
_cell.length_a   1.000
_cell.length_b   1.000
_cell.length_c   1.000
_cell.angle_alpha   90.00
_cell.angle_beta   90.00
_cell.angle_gamma   90.00
#
_symmetry.space_group_name_H-M   'P 1'
#
loop_
_entity.id
_entity.type
_entity.pdbx_description
1 polymer ?
#
loop_
_entity_poly.entity_id
_entity_poly.type
_entity_poly.pdbx_seq_one_letter_code
_entity_poly.pdbx_strand_id
1 'polypeptide(L)'
;MAKNAHLVLDERATIEVRLRERASFTEIGRELGKAPSTISKEVRLHSQTVRKDSFNPCSKRSTCDEYGTACSKCKLQYSKSCKRCPRVKCYEPCKQFEVLVCNKLKKPPYVCNGCTGCNGEKWFN
;
A
#
# COMPACT_ATOMS: atom_id res chain seq x y z
N MET A 1 13.54 5.38 35.56
CA MET A 1 13.40 4.65 34.27
C MET A 1 12.39 5.40 33.42
N ALA A 2 12.83 6.07 32.34
CA ALA A 2 11.94 6.85 31.49
C ALA A 2 11.03 5.90 30.69
N LYS A 3 9.80 5.69 31.18
CA LYS A 3 8.74 4.98 30.47
C LYS A 3 8.24 5.93 29.39
N ASN A 4 8.46 5.57 28.13
CA ASN A 4 7.98 6.26 26.91
C ASN A 4 8.89 7.40 26.41
N ALA A 5 10.15 7.06 26.06
CA ALA A 5 10.87 7.90 25.11
C ALA A 5 10.16 7.83 23.76
N HIS A 6 9.54 8.93 23.33
CA HIS A 6 9.01 9.08 21.98
C HIS A 6 10.12 8.75 20.97
N LEU A 7 9.76 8.02 19.90
CA LEU A 7 10.70 7.80 18.81
C LEU A 7 11.08 9.16 18.22
N VAL A 8 12.38 9.44 18.15
CA VAL A 8 12.87 10.65 17.49
C VAL A 8 12.78 10.50 15.98
N LEU A 9 12.86 11.62 15.24
CA LEU A 9 12.70 11.63 13.78
C LEU A 9 13.66 10.66 13.06
N ASP A 10 14.90 10.54 13.56
CA ASP A 10 15.92 9.63 13.00
C ASP A 10 15.56 8.14 13.18
N GLU A 11 15.02 7.78 14.34
CA GLU A 11 14.55 6.41 14.60
C GLU A 11 13.36 6.06 13.68
N ARG A 12 12.48 7.03 13.38
CA ARG A 12 11.39 6.85 12.42
C ARG A 12 11.90 6.68 10.98
N ALA A 13 12.87 7.49 10.56
CA ALA A 13 13.51 7.34 9.25
C ALA A 13 14.16 5.96 9.10
N THR A 14 14.80 5.46 10.17
CA THR A 14 15.36 4.11 10.20
C THR A 14 14.26 3.05 10.03
N ILE A 15 13.15 3.15 10.78
CA ILE A 15 12.00 2.25 10.62
C ILE A 15 11.53 2.25 9.16
N GLU A 16 11.37 3.42 8.53
CA GLU A 16 10.92 3.53 7.14
C GLU A 16 11.84 2.76 6.16
N VAL A 17 13.15 2.98 6.25
CA VAL A 17 14.15 2.33 5.40
C VAL A 17 14.12 0.82 5.61
N ARG A 18 14.15 0.35 6.85
CA ARG A 18 14.18 -1.08 7.17
C ARG A 18 12.88 -1.78 6.75
N LEU A 19 11.73 -1.10 6.82
CA LEU A 19 10.46 -1.61 6.29
C LEU A 19 10.48 -1.75 4.76
N ARG A 20 11.16 -0.85 4.05
CA ARG A 20 11.38 -0.94 2.59
C ARG A 20 12.25 -2.15 2.24
N GLU A 21 13.22 -2.45 3.08
CA GLU A 21 14.10 -3.63 3.01
C GLU A 21 13.45 -4.92 3.52
N ARG A 22 12.17 -4.87 3.92
CA ARG A 22 11.38 -6.02 4.41
C ARG A 22 11.87 -6.59 5.74
N ALA A 23 12.57 -5.81 6.55
CA ALA A 23 12.95 -6.21 7.90
C ALA A 23 11.71 -6.41 8.79
N SER A 24 11.82 -7.36 9.71
CA SER A 24 10.82 -7.63 10.74
C SER A 24 10.89 -6.60 11.87
N PHE A 25 9.80 -6.45 12.63
CA PHE A 25 9.80 -5.59 13.83
C PHE A 25 10.84 -6.00 14.87
N THR A 26 11.23 -7.27 14.91
CA THR A 26 12.28 -7.78 15.80
C THR A 26 13.65 -7.27 15.38
N GLU A 27 13.96 -7.32 14.09
CA GLU A 27 15.23 -6.81 13.57
C GLU A 27 15.35 -5.30 13.75
N ILE A 28 14.30 -4.56 13.42
CA ILE A 28 14.23 -3.10 13.59
C ILE A 28 14.34 -2.73 15.07
N GLY A 29 13.63 -3.45 15.94
CA GLY A 29 13.68 -3.22 17.39
C GLY A 29 15.09 -3.47 17.96
N ARG A 30 15.78 -4.51 17.50
CA ARG A 30 17.17 -4.78 17.92
C ARG A 30 18.13 -3.67 17.49
N GLU A 31 17.97 -3.16 16.27
CA GLU A 31 18.80 -2.07 15.73
C GLU A 31 18.61 -0.75 16.51
N LEU A 32 17.37 -0.44 16.89
CA LEU A 32 17.03 0.80 17.60
C LEU A 32 17.04 0.66 19.15
N GLY A 33 17.33 -0.53 19.68
CA GLY A 33 17.22 -0.79 21.13
C GLY A 33 15.79 -0.66 21.67
N LYS A 34 14.76 -0.94 20.86
CA LYS A 34 13.34 -0.85 21.22
C LYS A 34 12.66 -2.21 21.20
N ALA A 35 11.60 -2.35 22.00
CA ALA A 35 10.74 -3.53 21.93
C ALA A 35 10.04 -3.59 20.55
N PRO A 36 9.87 -4.79 19.95
CA PRO A 36 9.15 -4.95 18.69
C PRO A 36 7.69 -4.44 18.75
N SER A 37 7.09 -4.47 19.94
CA SER A 37 5.75 -3.92 20.19
C SER A 37 5.71 -2.40 20.09
N THR A 38 6.80 -1.69 20.43
CA THR A 38 6.93 -0.25 20.23
C THR A 38 6.97 0.07 18.74
N ILE A 39 7.78 -0.66 17.96
CA ILE A 39 7.84 -0.50 16.50
C ILE A 39 6.47 -0.79 15.87
N SER A 40 5.80 -1.87 16.30
CA SER A 40 4.45 -2.21 15.82
C SER A 40 3.42 -1.10 16.08
N LYS A 41 3.43 -0.50 17.29
CA LYS A 41 2.54 0.62 17.62
C LYS A 41 2.82 1.84 16.75
N GLU A 42 4.09 2.18 16.59
CA GLU A 42 4.53 3.30 15.76
C GLU A 42 4.05 3.14 14.31
N VAL A 43 4.34 1.98 13.72
CA VAL A 43 3.97 1.69 12.33
C VAL A 43 2.46 1.72 12.14
N ARG A 44 1.69 1.14 13.06
CA ARG A 44 0.22 1.14 12.97
C ARG A 44 -0.39 2.53 13.13
N LEU A 45 0.17 3.37 14.00
CA LEU A 45 -0.35 4.69 14.32
C LEU A 45 -0.02 5.73 13.24
N HIS A 46 1.18 5.66 12.65
CA HIS A 46 1.67 6.68 11.71
C HIS A 46 1.74 6.21 10.25
N SER A 47 1.22 5.03 9.94
CA SER A 47 0.99 4.62 8.54
C SER A 47 -0.23 5.32 7.93
N GLN A 48 -0.15 5.64 6.64
CA GLN A 48 -1.19 6.30 5.85
C GLN A 48 -1.54 5.53 4.59
N THR A 49 -2.75 5.70 4.07
CA THR A 49 -3.17 5.09 2.80
C THR A 49 -2.66 5.94 1.64
N VAL A 50 -1.79 5.38 0.77
CA VAL A 50 -1.16 6.14 -0.34
C VAL A 50 -1.53 5.53 -1.69
N ARG A 51 -2.66 5.94 -2.26
CA ARG A 51 -3.02 5.50 -3.61
C ARG A 51 -2.49 6.49 -4.66
N LYS A 52 -1.75 5.97 -5.64
CA LYS A 52 -1.44 6.74 -6.87
C LYS A 52 -2.73 6.94 -7.67
N ASP A 53 -3.00 8.15 -8.14
CA ASP A 53 -4.26 8.46 -8.85
C ASP A 53 -4.46 7.64 -10.13
N SER A 54 -3.38 7.25 -10.79
CA SER A 54 -3.41 6.41 -12.00
C SER A 54 -3.53 4.91 -11.70
N PHE A 55 -3.59 4.50 -10.43
CA PHE A 55 -3.66 3.10 -10.07
C PHE A 55 -5.07 2.55 -10.23
N ASN A 56 -5.22 1.47 -10.98
CA ASN A 56 -6.44 0.68 -10.99
C ASN A 56 -6.41 -0.34 -9.82
N PRO A 57 -7.25 -0.18 -8.78
CA PRO A 57 -7.22 -1.04 -7.60
C PRO A 57 -8.03 -2.33 -7.79
N CYS A 58 -8.37 -2.74 -9.00
CA CYS A 58 -9.08 -4.00 -9.23
C CYS A 58 -8.15 -5.21 -9.02
N SER A 59 -8.58 -6.21 -8.25
CA SER A 59 -7.88 -7.47 -8.00
C SER A 59 -7.67 -8.25 -9.31
N LYS A 60 -8.64 -8.16 -10.22
CA LYS A 60 -8.64 -8.83 -11.53
C LYS A 60 -7.91 -8.04 -12.61
N ARG A 61 -7.27 -6.90 -12.29
CA ARG A 61 -6.70 -5.99 -13.31
C ARG A 61 -5.67 -6.64 -14.23
N SER A 62 -4.93 -7.65 -13.76
CA SER A 62 -3.87 -8.31 -14.54
C SER A 62 -4.43 -9.22 -15.62
N THR A 63 -5.57 -9.86 -15.35
CA THR A 63 -6.22 -10.86 -16.20
C THR A 63 -7.50 -10.34 -16.86
N CYS A 64 -7.95 -9.15 -16.50
CA CYS A 64 -9.15 -8.53 -17.09
C CYS A 64 -8.83 -8.02 -18.50
N ASP A 65 -9.64 -8.46 -19.47
CA ASP A 65 -9.57 -8.07 -20.88
C ASP A 65 -10.82 -7.30 -21.32
N GLU A 66 -11.52 -6.66 -20.38
CA GLU A 66 -12.65 -5.76 -20.68
C GLU A 66 -12.17 -4.43 -21.30
N TYR A 67 -12.90 -3.97 -22.31
CA TYR A 67 -12.68 -2.71 -23.03
C TYR A 67 -13.99 -1.95 -23.18
N GLY A 68 -14.02 -0.67 -22.78
CA GLY A 68 -15.14 0.24 -23.08
C GLY A 68 -16.50 -0.08 -22.44
N THR A 69 -16.70 -1.28 -21.91
CA THR A 69 -17.95 -1.78 -21.32
C THR A 69 -18.15 -1.34 -19.88
N ALA A 70 -17.06 -1.15 -19.13
CA ALA A 70 -17.14 -0.83 -17.71
C ALA A 70 -17.64 0.59 -17.42
N CYS A 71 -17.46 1.55 -18.34
CA CYS A 71 -17.79 2.96 -18.12
C CYS A 71 -18.36 3.60 -19.40
N SER A 72 -19.65 3.95 -19.39
CA SER A 72 -20.34 4.62 -20.50
C SER A 72 -19.76 6.00 -20.85
N LYS A 73 -19.08 6.67 -19.90
CA LYS A 73 -18.39 7.96 -20.10
C LYS A 73 -16.99 7.79 -20.73
N CYS A 74 -16.51 6.56 -20.90
CA CYS A 74 -15.17 6.32 -21.43
C CYS A 74 -15.15 6.49 -22.95
N LYS A 75 -14.78 7.69 -23.42
CA LYS A 75 -14.55 7.96 -24.86
C LYS A 75 -13.41 7.12 -25.47
N LEU A 76 -12.62 6.41 -24.66
CA LEU A 76 -11.53 5.53 -25.08
C LEU A 76 -11.98 4.07 -25.32
N GLN A 77 -13.30 3.82 -25.39
CA GLN A 77 -13.96 2.52 -25.45
C GLN A 77 -13.31 1.46 -26.37
N TYR A 78 -12.65 1.88 -27.46
CA TYR A 78 -12.03 0.97 -28.43
C TYR A 78 -10.49 1.04 -28.49
N SER A 79 -9.84 1.84 -27.64
CA SER A 79 -8.40 2.15 -27.78
C SER A 79 -7.51 1.60 -26.67
N LYS A 80 -8.05 1.38 -25.46
CA LYS A 80 -7.29 0.91 -24.29
C LYS A 80 -8.16 0.04 -23.39
N SER A 81 -7.55 -1.01 -22.83
CA SER A 81 -8.18 -1.88 -21.83
C SER A 81 -8.52 -1.09 -20.57
N CYS A 82 -9.65 -1.40 -19.91
CA CYS A 82 -10.07 -0.74 -18.68
C CYS A 82 -9.02 -0.83 -17.55
N LYS A 83 -8.18 -1.88 -17.56
CA LYS A 83 -7.05 -2.04 -16.64
C LYS A 83 -5.97 -0.96 -16.74
N ARG A 84 -5.89 -0.20 -17.85
CA ARG A 84 -4.87 0.83 -18.12
C ARG A 84 -5.47 2.17 -18.54
N CYS A 85 -6.76 2.43 -18.27
CA CYS A 85 -7.38 3.69 -18.68
C CYS A 85 -6.75 4.87 -17.92
N PRO A 86 -6.03 5.80 -18.59
CA PRO A 86 -5.31 6.87 -17.89
C PRO A 86 -6.19 8.10 -17.62
N ARG A 87 -7.36 8.19 -18.27
CA ARG A 87 -8.25 9.37 -18.23
C ARG A 87 -9.47 9.20 -17.32
N VAL A 88 -9.95 7.98 -17.15
CA VAL A 88 -11.18 7.69 -16.41
C VAL A 88 -10.94 6.48 -15.52
N LYS A 89 -11.38 6.57 -14.26
CA LYS A 89 -11.39 5.47 -13.29
C LYS A 89 -12.48 4.44 -13.66
N CYS A 90 -12.32 3.76 -14.81
CA CYS A 90 -13.31 2.83 -15.35
C CYS A 90 -13.66 1.67 -14.40
N TYR A 91 -12.84 1.43 -13.38
CA TYR A 91 -13.12 0.44 -12.35
C TYR A 91 -14.25 0.88 -11.40
N GLU A 92 -14.53 2.18 -11.23
CA GLU A 92 -15.58 2.68 -10.33
C GLU A 92 -16.99 2.23 -10.75
N PRO A 93 -17.41 2.38 -12.02
CA PRO A 93 -18.69 1.85 -12.49
C PRO A 93 -18.69 0.36 -12.87
N CYS A 94 -17.56 -0.34 -12.73
CA CYS A 94 -17.44 -1.73 -13.19
C CYS A 94 -18.20 -2.69 -12.24
N LYS A 95 -19.19 -3.42 -12.77
CA LYS A 95 -19.96 -4.40 -11.98
C LYS A 95 -19.16 -5.59 -11.45
N GLN A 96 -18.04 -5.92 -12.11
CA GLN A 96 -17.14 -7.01 -11.71
C GLN A 96 -15.99 -6.53 -10.83
N PHE A 97 -16.00 -5.25 -10.43
CA PHE A 97 -14.95 -4.66 -9.62
C PHE A 97 -14.83 -5.39 -8.28
N GLU A 98 -13.60 -5.78 -7.99
CA GLU A 98 -13.21 -6.33 -6.70
C GLU A 98 -11.92 -5.64 -6.30
N VAL A 99 -11.87 -5.12 -5.08
CA VAL A 99 -10.70 -4.38 -4.61
C VAL A 99 -9.52 -5.32 -4.41
N LEU A 100 -8.37 -4.98 -4.97
CA LEU A 100 -7.10 -5.57 -4.61
C LEU A 100 -6.82 -5.20 -3.16
N VAL A 101 -6.60 -6.20 -2.33
CA VAL A 101 -6.16 -6.03 -0.95
C VAL A 101 -4.80 -6.68 -0.80
N CYS A 102 -3.82 -5.92 -0.36
CA CYS A 102 -2.48 -6.44 -0.12
C CYS A 102 -2.48 -7.41 1.07
N ASN A 103 -2.14 -8.68 0.83
CA ASN A 103 -2.05 -9.70 1.89
C ASN A 103 -0.99 -9.36 2.96
N LYS A 104 0.00 -8.51 2.66
CA LYS A 104 0.97 -8.02 3.64
C LYS A 104 0.36 -7.12 4.70
N LEU A 105 -0.85 -6.59 4.49
CA LEU A 105 -1.58 -5.84 5.51
C LEU A 105 -2.19 -6.74 6.59
N LYS A 106 -2.32 -8.04 6.34
CA LYS A 106 -2.88 -9.01 7.29
C LYS A 106 -1.87 -9.49 8.33
N LYS A 107 -0.57 -9.25 8.12
CA LYS A 107 0.53 -9.69 8.98
C LYS A 107 1.52 -8.54 9.20
N PRO A 108 2.33 -8.55 10.28
CA PRO A 108 3.45 -7.61 10.39
C PRO A 108 4.30 -7.60 9.10
N PRO A 109 4.72 -6.42 8.60
CA PRO A 109 4.66 -5.12 9.24
C PRO A 109 3.39 -4.28 8.97
N TYR A 110 2.31 -4.86 8.43
CA TYR A 110 1.03 -4.18 8.14
C TYR A 110 1.11 -3.00 7.17
N VAL A 111 2.20 -2.88 6.41
CA VAL A 111 2.45 -1.82 5.43
C VAL A 111 3.04 -2.37 4.14
N CYS A 112 3.04 -1.54 3.12
CA CYS A 112 3.41 -1.86 1.75
C CYS A 112 4.81 -1.37 1.36
N ASN A 113 5.59 -0.80 2.29
CA ASN A 113 6.90 -0.18 2.02
C ASN A 113 7.83 -1.07 1.17
N GLY A 114 7.87 -2.39 1.44
CA GLY A 114 8.69 -3.37 0.71
C GLY A 114 7.96 -4.17 -0.39
N CYS A 115 6.73 -3.81 -0.77
CA CYS A 115 5.99 -4.51 -1.82
C CYS A 115 6.60 -4.32 -3.21
N THR A 116 6.76 -5.41 -3.95
CA THR A 116 6.97 -5.37 -5.41
C THR A 116 5.64 -5.60 -6.12
N GLY A 117 4.95 -4.54 -6.54
CA GLY A 117 3.74 -4.61 -7.37
C GLY A 117 2.40 -4.32 -6.67
N CYS A 118 2.41 -4.12 -5.35
CA CYS A 118 1.29 -3.54 -4.64
C CYS A 118 1.45 -2.01 -4.66
N ASN A 119 0.55 -1.28 -5.35
CA ASN A 119 0.67 0.18 -5.49
C ASN A 119 0.13 0.91 -4.25
N GLY A 120 0.77 0.65 -3.09
CA GLY A 120 0.78 1.57 -1.95
C GLY A 120 -0.46 1.66 -1.08
N GLU A 121 -1.24 0.59 -0.87
CA GLU A 121 -2.47 0.70 -0.05
C GLU A 121 -2.24 1.26 1.36
N LYS A 122 -1.08 1.00 1.98
CA LYS A 122 -0.73 1.54 3.30
C LYS A 122 0.78 1.71 3.42
N TRP A 123 1.25 2.88 3.79
CA TRP A 123 2.66 3.27 3.75
C TRP A 123 3.06 3.98 5.06
N PHE A 124 4.22 3.63 5.61
CA PHE A 124 4.81 4.33 6.76
C PHE A 124 5.87 5.32 6.28
N ASN A 125 5.88 6.54 6.84
CA ASN A 125 6.86 7.61 6.60
C ASN A 125 7.60 7.95 7.90
#